data_AF-A0A832AMQ8-F1
#
_entry.id   AF-A0A832AMQ8-F1
#
_cell.length_a   1.000
_cell.length_b   1.000
_cell.length_c   1.000
_cell.angle_alpha   90.00
_cell.angle_beta   90.00
_cell.angle_gamma   90.00
#
_symmetry.space_group_name_H-M   'P 1'
#
loop_
_entity.id
_entity.type
_entity.pdbx_description
1 polymer ?
#
loop_
_entity_poly.entity_id
_entity_poly.type
_entity_poly.pdbx_seq_one_letter_code
_entity_poly.pdbx_strand_id
1 'polypeptide(L)'
;MLPFQTVKQFLRDMRHQKLRTFMTMGGILWGTLAIVLLFAFGKGIHKQQIKSQKGLGENIAIVWPGMTAKPWQGLPKGREIRFTEEDVALLKSKVAGIARISPEYSRWNVFLK
;
A
#
# COMPACT_ATOMS: atom_id res chain seq x y z
N MET A 1 -16.22 -26.79 49.57
CA MET A 1 -16.58 -25.36 49.75
C MET A 1 -16.66 -24.74 48.37
N LEU A 2 -17.87 -24.31 47.97
CA LEU A 2 -18.27 -24.27 46.56
C LEU A 2 -17.80 -22.99 45.82
N PRO A 3 -17.07 -23.11 44.70
CA PRO A 3 -16.56 -21.96 43.92
C PRO A 3 -17.68 -21.07 43.36
N PHE A 4 -18.88 -21.63 43.17
CA PHE A 4 -20.07 -20.89 42.74
C PHE A 4 -20.47 -19.78 43.71
N GLN A 5 -20.20 -19.94 45.01
CA GLN A 5 -20.53 -18.90 45.98
C GLN A 5 -19.56 -17.73 45.92
N THR A 6 -18.28 -18.00 45.69
CA THR A 6 -17.24 -16.96 45.53
C THR A 6 -17.51 -16.07 44.30
N VAL A 7 -17.88 -16.68 43.16
CA VAL A 7 -18.26 -15.92 41.95
C VAL A 7 -19.49 -15.05 42.21
N LYS A 8 -20.50 -15.59 42.91
CA LYS A 8 -21.73 -14.87 43.25
C LYS A 8 -21.46 -13.71 44.22
N GLN A 9 -20.56 -13.89 45.19
CA GLN A 9 -20.11 -12.82 46.08
C GLN A 9 -19.35 -11.72 45.33
N PHE A 10 -18.40 -12.09 44.47
CA PHE A 10 -17.63 -11.14 43.67
C PHE A 10 -18.52 -10.27 42.77
N LEU A 11 -19.49 -10.88 42.08
CA LEU A 11 -20.49 -10.16 41.28
C LEU A 11 -21.37 -9.21 42.11
N ARG A 12 -21.70 -9.60 43.35
CA ARG A 12 -22.46 -8.74 44.28
C ARG A 12 -21.62 -7.55 44.75
N ASP A 13 -20.34 -7.75 45.02
CA ASP A 13 -19.44 -6.69 45.48
C ASP A 13 -19.12 -5.69 44.35
N MET A 14 -18.94 -6.16 43.11
CA MET A 14 -18.85 -5.30 41.92
C MET A 14 -20.11 -4.46 41.73
N ARG A 15 -21.29 -5.03 41.99
CA ARG A 15 -22.59 -4.31 41.93
C ARG A 15 -22.77 -3.30 43.05
N HIS A 16 -22.12 -3.45 44.20
CA HIS A 16 -22.13 -2.44 45.26
C HIS A 16 -21.22 -1.25 44.91
N GLN A 17 -20.06 -1.48 44.28
CA GLN A 17 -19.15 -0.43 43.81
C GLN A 17 -19.31 -0.13 42.32
N LYS A 18 -20.50 0.34 41.92
CA LYS A 18 -20.86 0.57 40.51
C LYS A 18 -19.94 1.57 39.79
N LEU A 19 -19.59 2.69 40.44
CA LEU A 19 -18.81 3.75 39.81
C LEU A 19 -17.37 3.31 39.51
N ARG A 20 -16.68 2.73 40.51
CA ARG A 20 -15.29 2.27 40.36
C ARG A 20 -15.18 1.17 39.31
N THR A 21 -16.10 0.20 39.34
CA THR A 21 -16.15 -0.90 38.38
C THR A 21 -16.43 -0.41 36.96
N PHE A 22 -17.33 0.58 36.81
CA PHE A 22 -17.64 1.17 35.51
C PHE A 22 -16.45 1.94 34.93
N MET A 23 -15.74 2.73 35.73
CA MET A 23 -14.58 3.51 35.26
C MET A 23 -13.42 2.61 34.80
N THR A 24 -13.11 1.53 35.54
CA THR A 24 -12.03 0.61 35.15
C THR A 24 -12.39 -0.21 33.92
N MET A 25 -13.61 -0.74 33.87
CA MET A 25 -14.09 -1.52 32.72
C MET A 25 -14.26 -0.64 31.48
N GLY A 26 -14.76 0.59 31.65
CA GLY A 26 -14.88 1.58 30.58
C GLY A 26 -13.54 1.96 29.96
N GLY A 27 -12.49 2.09 30.77
CA GLY A 27 -11.13 2.34 30.27
C GLY A 27 -10.61 1.20 29.39
N ILE A 28 -10.79 -0.05 29.83
CA ILE A 28 -10.39 -1.23 29.06
C ILE A 28 -11.20 -1.36 27.77
N LEU A 29 -12.52 -1.10 27.84
CA LEU A 29 -13.41 -1.11 26.68
C LEU A 29 -12.99 -0.05 25.65
N TRP A 30 -12.74 1.19 26.07
CA TRP A 30 -12.29 2.23 25.15
C TRP A 30 -10.92 1.93 24.54
N GLY A 31 -9.98 1.41 25.33
CA GLY A 31 -8.65 1.03 24.84
C GLY A 31 -8.74 -0.08 23.78
N THR A 32 -9.50 -1.13 24.05
CA THR A 32 -9.69 -2.23 23.08
C THR A 32 -10.47 -1.81 21.84
N LEU A 33 -11.50 -0.98 21.99
CA LEU A 33 -12.24 -0.39 20.86
C LEU A 33 -11.34 0.44 19.94
N ALA A 34 -10.48 1.29 20.52
CA ALA A 34 -9.56 2.11 19.74
C ALA A 34 -8.60 1.26 18.89
N ILE A 35 -8.04 0.20 19.50
CA ILE A 35 -7.12 -0.71 18.80
C ILE A 35 -7.83 -1.46 17.67
N VAL A 36 -9.02 -2.02 17.94
CA VAL A 36 -9.79 -2.77 16.94
C VAL A 36 -10.22 -1.87 15.78
N LEU A 37 -10.67 -0.65 16.07
CA LEU A 37 -11.04 0.33 15.05
C LEU A 37 -9.86 0.70 14.16
N LEU A 38 -8.71 1.03 14.76
CA LEU A 38 -7.50 1.36 14.01
C LEU A 38 -7.02 0.17 13.17
N PHE A 39 -7.08 -1.04 13.72
CA PHE A 39 -6.70 -2.25 13.01
C PHE A 39 -7.60 -2.52 11.79
N ALA A 40 -8.92 -2.43 11.98
CA ALA A 40 -9.89 -2.60 10.91
C ALA A 40 -9.71 -1.53 9.81
N PHE A 41 -9.51 -0.28 10.21
CA PHE A 41 -9.26 0.84 9.30
C PHE A 41 -7.97 0.65 8.51
N GLY A 42 -6.86 0.31 9.18
CA GLY A 42 -5.57 0.08 8.52
C GLY A 42 -5.62 -1.07 7.52
N LYS A 43 -6.29 -2.18 7.86
CA LYS A 43 -6.53 -3.29 6.92
C LYS A 43 -7.42 -2.89 5.75
N GLY A 44 -8.46 -2.09 6.00
CA GLY A 44 -9.35 -1.58 4.96
C GLY A 44 -8.62 -0.73 3.93
N ILE A 45 -7.84 0.27 4.39
CA ILE A 45 -7.02 1.11 3.51
C ILE A 45 -6.03 0.28 2.72
N HIS A 46 -5.29 -0.62 3.37
CA HIS A 46 -4.30 -1.44 2.70
C HIS A 46 -4.92 -2.28 1.57
N LYS A 47 -6.07 -2.90 1.82
CA LYS A 47 -6.78 -3.68 0.81
C LYS A 47 -7.27 -2.81 -0.35
N GLN A 48 -7.80 -1.63 -0.05
CA GLN A 48 -8.27 -0.70 -1.08
C GLN A 48 -7.12 -0.17 -1.92
N GLN A 49 -5.99 0.18 -1.29
CA GLN A 49 -4.80 0.65 -1.99
C GLN A 49 -4.22 -0.42 -2.92
N ILE A 50 -4.17 -1.68 -2.48
CA ILE A 50 -3.78 -2.80 -3.35
C ILE A 50 -4.77 -2.95 -4.51
N LYS A 51 -6.08 -2.87 -4.25
CA LYS A 51 -7.10 -2.99 -5.30
C LYS A 51 -6.99 -1.87 -6.34
N SER A 52 -6.79 -0.63 -5.90
CA SER A 52 -6.55 0.51 -6.79
C SER A 52 -5.27 0.35 -7.61
N GLN A 53 -4.18 -0.13 -7.00
CA GLN A 53 -2.93 -0.41 -7.71
C GLN A 53 -3.08 -1.57 -8.71
N LYS A 54 -3.84 -2.62 -8.38
CA LYS A 54 -4.15 -3.71 -9.31
C LYS A 54 -4.93 -3.23 -10.55
N GLY A 55 -5.63 -2.10 -10.48
CA GLY A 55 -6.27 -1.49 -11.65
C GLY A 55 -5.27 -1.06 -12.73
N LEU A 56 -4.03 -0.73 -12.36
CA LEU A 56 -2.96 -0.50 -13.31
C LEU A 56 -2.51 -1.81 -13.98
N GLY A 57 -2.56 -2.91 -13.22
CA GLY A 57 -2.15 -4.27 -13.56
C GLY A 57 -0.99 -4.76 -12.67
N GLU A 58 -0.82 -6.07 -12.54
CA GLU A 58 0.24 -6.66 -11.72
C GLU A 58 1.57 -6.68 -12.50
N ASN A 59 2.69 -6.33 -11.84
CA ASN A 59 4.05 -6.35 -12.42
C ASN A 59 4.27 -5.41 -13.62
N ILE A 60 3.71 -4.20 -13.56
CA ILE A 60 3.88 -3.18 -14.62
C ILE A 60 4.93 -2.16 -14.17
N ALA A 61 5.85 -1.85 -15.08
CA ALA A 61 6.78 -0.74 -14.94
C ALA A 61 6.52 0.25 -16.09
N ILE A 62 6.28 1.51 -15.75
CA ILE A 62 6.13 2.60 -16.71
C ILE A 62 7.40 3.44 -16.64
N VAL A 63 8.06 3.64 -17.78
CA VAL A 63 9.32 4.36 -17.88
C VAL A 63 9.07 5.66 -18.65
N TRP A 64 9.45 6.77 -18.04
CA TRP A 64 9.34 8.09 -18.66
C TRP A 64 10.72 8.60 -19.09
N PRO A 65 10.81 9.31 -20.22
CA PRO A 65 12.05 9.97 -20.60
C PRO A 65 12.42 11.02 -19.55
N GLY A 66 13.64 10.96 -19.04
CA GLY A 66 14.19 11.90 -18.08
C GLY A 66 15.38 12.69 -18.65
N MET A 67 16.11 13.35 -17.75
CA MET A 67 17.39 13.98 -18.10
C MET A 67 18.57 13.07 -17.71
N THR A 68 19.61 13.11 -18.53
CA THR A 68 20.85 12.35 -18.26
C THR A 68 21.58 12.88 -17.02
N ALA A 69 21.77 12.02 -16.02
CA ALA A 69 22.45 12.39 -14.77
C ALA A 69 23.99 12.41 -14.88
N LYS A 70 24.56 11.64 -15.82
CA LYS A 70 26.02 11.46 -15.97
C LYS A 70 26.46 11.73 -17.42
N PRO A 71 27.66 12.29 -17.62
CA PRO A 71 28.28 12.36 -18.94
C PRO A 71 28.52 10.95 -19.50
N TRP A 72 28.42 10.80 -20.83
CA TRP A 72 28.65 9.52 -21.50
C TRP A 72 29.22 9.76 -22.90
N GLN A 73 30.32 9.08 -23.25
CA GLN A 73 30.95 9.15 -24.57
C GLN A 73 31.13 10.58 -25.12
N GLY A 74 31.65 11.49 -24.29
CA GLY A 74 31.87 12.90 -24.67
C GLY A 74 30.63 13.79 -24.65
N LEU A 75 29.45 13.23 -24.34
CA LEU A 75 28.21 14.00 -24.22
C LEU A 75 28.05 14.58 -22.81
N PRO A 76 27.61 15.84 -22.67
CA PRO A 76 27.37 16.47 -21.38
C PRO A 76 26.15 15.85 -20.67
N LYS A 77 26.09 16.06 -19.34
CA LYS A 77 24.90 15.78 -18.51
C LYS A 77 23.76 16.76 -18.84
N GLY A 78 22.53 16.43 -18.45
CA GLY A 78 21.37 17.32 -18.60
C GLY A 78 20.67 17.25 -19.96
N ARG A 79 21.05 16.30 -20.83
CA ARG A 79 20.34 16.04 -22.09
C ARG A 79 19.02 15.32 -21.84
N GLU A 80 18.00 15.71 -22.59
CA GLU A 80 16.71 15.02 -22.68
C GLU A 80 16.89 13.65 -23.35
N ILE A 81 16.43 12.59 -22.69
CA ILE A 81 16.37 11.24 -23.28
C ILE A 81 15.09 11.17 -24.12
N ARG A 82 15.18 10.63 -25.34
CA ARG A 82 14.01 10.36 -26.18
C ARG A 82 13.98 8.87 -26.48
N PHE A 83 12.87 8.23 -26.16
CA PHE A 83 12.66 6.83 -26.52
C PHE A 83 12.28 6.72 -27.99
N THR A 84 12.87 5.74 -28.66
CA THR A 84 12.51 5.35 -30.02
C THR A 84 11.87 3.96 -30.02
N GLU A 85 11.24 3.56 -31.13
CA GLU A 85 10.67 2.21 -31.25
C GLU A 85 11.74 1.12 -31.27
N GLU A 86 12.95 1.46 -31.72
CA GLU A 86 14.11 0.58 -31.72
C GLU A 86 14.51 0.19 -30.28
N ASP A 87 14.37 1.12 -29.33
CA ASP A 87 14.63 0.84 -27.91
C ASP A 87 13.66 -0.22 -27.36
N VAL A 88 12.42 -0.25 -27.84
CA VAL A 88 11.43 -1.26 -27.45
C VAL A 88 11.85 -2.65 -27.94
N ALA A 89 12.29 -2.76 -29.19
CA ALA A 89 12.81 -4.01 -29.75
C ALA A 89 14.10 -4.47 -29.03
N LEU A 90 14.97 -3.53 -28.68
CA LEU A 90 16.19 -3.80 -27.93
C LEU A 90 15.89 -4.30 -26.52
N LEU A 91 14.93 -3.68 -25.82
CA LEU A 91 14.52 -4.09 -24.48
C LEU A 91 13.88 -5.49 -24.49
N LYS A 92 13.03 -5.77 -25.47
CA LYS A 92 12.40 -7.09 -25.64
C LYS A 92 13.42 -8.21 -25.89
N SER A 93 14.51 -7.92 -26.59
CA SER A 93 15.56 -8.92 -26.88
C SER A 93 16.59 -9.08 -25.76
N LYS A 94 16.92 -7.99 -25.04
CA LYS A 94 17.96 -8.03 -24.00
C LYS A 94 17.46 -8.33 -22.59
N VAL A 95 16.18 -8.11 -22.29
CA VAL A 95 15.64 -8.27 -20.94
C VAL A 95 14.67 -9.45 -20.90
N ALA A 96 15.16 -10.61 -20.47
CA ALA A 96 14.38 -11.85 -20.40
C ALA A 96 13.18 -11.81 -19.42
N GLY A 97 13.15 -10.85 -18.48
CA GLY A 97 12.05 -10.68 -17.52
C GLY A 97 10.83 -9.94 -18.06
N ILE A 98 10.87 -9.41 -19.29
CA ILE A 98 9.77 -8.64 -19.87
C ILE A 98 8.85 -9.59 -20.66
N ALA A 99 7.67 -9.89 -20.12
CA ALA A 99 6.67 -10.71 -20.81
C ALA A 99 5.94 -9.93 -21.92
N ARG A 100 5.64 -8.65 -21.67
CA ARG A 100 4.96 -7.74 -22.60
C ARG A 100 5.53 -6.34 -22.47
N ILE A 101 5.60 -5.62 -23.59
CA ILE A 101 6.03 -4.23 -23.65
C ILE A 101 5.12 -3.49 -24.64
N SER A 102 4.77 -2.24 -24.33
CA SER A 102 3.98 -1.38 -25.20
C SER A 102 4.65 -0.02 -25.28
N PRO A 103 4.94 0.52 -26.49
CA PRO A 103 5.31 1.93 -26.63
C PRO A 103 4.10 2.81 -26.29
N GLU A 104 4.35 3.96 -25.66
CA GLU A 104 3.36 4.99 -25.40
C GLU A 104 3.81 6.30 -26.07
N TYR A 105 2.91 6.90 -26.86
CA TYR A 105 3.19 8.10 -27.63
C TYR A 105 2.40 9.26 -27.03
N SER A 106 3.10 10.25 -26.47
CA SER A 106 2.46 11.45 -25.89
C SER A 106 2.14 12.53 -26.95
N ARG A 107 2.66 12.39 -28.17
CA ARG A 107 2.52 13.41 -29.24
C ARG A 107 1.38 13.03 -30.18
N TRP A 108 0.53 14.00 -30.51
CA TRP A 108 -0.66 13.83 -31.37
C TRP A 108 -0.35 13.51 -32.85
N ASN A 109 0.90 13.60 -33.30
CA ASN A 109 1.29 13.43 -34.70
C ASN A 109 2.52 12.52 -34.85
N VAL A 110 2.40 11.25 -34.41
CA VAL A 110 3.43 10.23 -34.61
C VAL A 110 2.92 9.24 -35.65
N PHE A 111 3.68 9.08 -36.74
CA PHE A 111 3.41 8.08 -37.76
C PHE A 111 3.87 6.71 -37.23
N LEU A 112 2.92 5.81 -36.97
CA LEU A 112 3.20 4.42 -36.64
C LEU A 112 3.70 3.73 -37.92
N LYS A 113 4.87 3.08 -37.86
CA LYS A 113 5.46 2.36 -39.00
C LYS A 113 5.26 0.85 -38.85
#